data_AF-A0A915MCI6-F1
#
_entry.id   AF-A0A915MCI6-F1
#
_cell.length_a   1.000
_cell.length_b   1.000
_cell.length_c   1.000
_cell.angle_alpha   90.00
_cell.angle_beta   90.00
_cell.angle_gamma   90.00
#
_symmetry.space_group_name_H-M   'P 1'
#
loop_
_entity.id
_entity.type
_entity.pdbx_description
1 polymer ?
#
loop_
_entity_poly.entity_id
_entity_poly.type
_entity_poly.pdbx_seq_one_letter_code
_entity_poly.pdbx_strand_id
1 'polypeptide(L)'
;MIQHIPWDKLTFTGRFIFIEESVRGTSPPNRLLFLIKCVFFMALDITLCFVATIASYRLLAWALFTPTERGFYCDDESIREEFKENTVPTLTLLGITLAGPFFIIVIANFITKMRQQNMELAETFNRSTFVYLDYLAAFWLTTLSIDIIKCFVGRTRPNFIAMCAPQEFNDICIEHPE
;
A
#
# COMPACT_ATOMS: atom_id res chain seq x y z
N MET A 1 -26.73 20.58 11.82
CA MET A 1 -25.48 20.83 12.56
C MET A 1 -24.65 19.56 12.49
N ILE A 2 -23.93 19.35 11.38
CA ILE A 2 -23.01 18.22 11.24
C ILE A 2 -21.71 18.71 11.88
N GLN A 3 -21.44 18.26 13.11
CA GLN A 3 -20.15 18.48 13.74
C GLN A 3 -19.09 17.86 12.83
N HIS A 4 -18.29 18.69 12.17
CA HIS A 4 -17.07 18.24 11.53
C HIS A 4 -16.23 17.58 12.61
N ILE A 5 -16.19 16.25 12.62
CA ILE A 5 -15.27 15.50 13.47
C ILE A 5 -13.87 15.88 12.97
N PRO A 6 -13.02 16.48 13.82
CA PRO A 6 -11.65 16.77 13.44
C PRO A 6 -10.91 15.43 13.28
N TRP A 7 -10.69 15.01 12.03
CA TRP A 7 -9.97 13.79 11.66
C TRP A 7 -8.55 13.74 12.22
N ASP A 8 -8.02 14.90 12.58
CA ASP A 8 -6.79 15.16 13.30
C ASP A 8 -6.71 14.50 14.69
N LYS A 9 -7.80 13.91 15.21
CA LYS A 9 -7.81 13.15 16.49
C LYS A 9 -7.94 11.63 16.33
N LEU A 10 -8.01 11.10 15.10
CA LEU A 10 -8.19 9.66 14.88
C LEU A 10 -6.87 8.88 15.01
N THR A 11 -5.76 9.49 14.63
CA THR A 11 -4.43 8.89 14.72
C THR A 11 -3.86 9.01 16.14
N PHE A 12 -3.03 8.05 16.55
CA PHE A 12 -2.38 8.13 17.84
C PHE A 12 -1.46 9.37 17.90
N THR A 13 -0.77 9.66 16.79
CA THR A 13 0.05 10.87 16.60
C THR A 13 -0.74 12.15 16.87
N GLY A 14 -1.96 12.26 16.31
CA GLY A 14 -2.81 13.43 16.50
C GLY A 14 -3.32 13.59 17.93
N ARG A 15 -3.71 12.48 18.58
CA ARG A 15 -4.10 12.49 20.02
C ARG A 15 -2.93 12.87 20.92
N PHE A 16 -1.73 12.38 20.65
CA PHE A 16 -0.53 12.72 21.41
C PHE A 16 -0.21 14.21 21.30
N ILE A 17 -0.25 14.78 20.10
CA ILE A 17 0.04 16.20 19.89
C ILE A 17 -0.95 17.09 20.63
N PHE A 18 -2.25 16.76 20.59
CA PHE A 18 -3.27 17.48 21.34
C PHE A 18 -3.03 17.42 22.86
N ILE A 19 -2.64 16.25 23.39
CA ILE A 19 -2.31 16.09 24.82
C ILE A 19 -1.05 16.90 25.16
N GLU A 20 0.00 16.83 24.35
CA GLU A 20 1.24 17.56 24.61
C GLU A 20 1.02 19.08 24.53
N GLU A 21 0.21 19.56 23.59
CA GLU A 21 -0.16 20.98 23.49
C GLU A 21 -0.94 21.44 24.73
N SER A 22 -1.83 20.58 25.27
CA SER A 22 -2.52 20.83 26.54
C SER A 22 -1.57 20.83 27.75
N VAL A 23 -0.47 20.06 27.71
CA VAL A 23 0.51 19.95 28.80
C VAL A 23 1.59 21.05 28.71
N ARG A 24 1.88 21.56 27.51
CA ARG A 24 2.95 22.54 27.21
C ARG A 24 2.84 23.85 28.01
N GLY A 25 1.69 24.14 28.62
CA GLY A 25 1.53 25.23 29.58
C GLY A 25 2.33 25.07 30.89
N THR A 26 2.94 23.91 31.17
CA THR A 26 3.55 23.60 32.47
C THR A 26 5.09 23.48 32.50
N SER A 27 5.78 23.30 31.37
CA SER A 27 7.26 23.20 31.33
C SER A 27 7.83 23.26 29.89
N PRO A 28 8.98 23.91 29.62
CA PRO A 28 9.63 23.86 28.31
C PRO A 28 10.15 22.44 28.03
N PRO A 29 9.64 21.75 27.00
CA PRO A 29 10.04 20.37 26.73
C PRO A 29 11.47 20.31 26.16
N ASN A 30 12.22 19.28 26.56
CA ASN A 30 13.43 18.87 25.86
C ASN A 30 13.06 18.56 24.40
N ARG A 31 13.44 19.43 23.45
CA ARG A 31 13.06 19.33 22.02
C ARG A 31 13.36 17.94 21.44
N LEU A 32 14.45 17.33 21.86
CA LEU A 32 14.84 15.98 21.45
C LEU A 32 13.83 14.90 21.92
N LEU A 33 13.40 14.95 23.18
CA LEU A 33 12.44 13.99 23.73
C LEU A 33 11.07 14.13 23.06
N PHE A 34 10.65 15.36 22.78
CA PHE A 34 9.42 15.64 22.05
C PHE A 34 9.47 15.03 20.63
N LEU A 35 10.59 15.20 19.92
CA LEU A 35 10.82 14.62 18.60
C LEU A 35 10.80 13.09 18.61
N ILE A 36 11.51 12.47 19.56
CA ILE A 36 11.55 11.01 19.69
C ILE A 36 10.15 10.45 19.89
N LYS A 37 9.33 11.08 20.75
CA LYS A 37 7.93 10.66 20.97
C LYS A 37 7.08 10.79 19.71
N CYS A 38 7.22 11.88 18.95
CA CYS A 38 6.47 12.08 17.70
C CYS A 38 6.81 11.00 16.66
N VAL A 39 8.10 10.74 16.45
CA VAL A 39 8.56 9.72 15.51
C VAL A 39 8.10 8.32 15.94
N PHE A 40 8.14 8.03 17.24
CA PHE A 40 7.66 6.76 17.78
C PHE A 40 6.17 6.53 17.50
N PHE A 41 5.31 7.51 17.80
CA PHE A 41 3.86 7.36 17.57
C PHE A 41 3.51 7.33 16.08
N MET A 42 4.22 8.08 15.25
CA MET A 42 4.10 8.01 13.80
C MET A 42 4.46 6.61 13.27
N ALA A 43 5.58 6.05 13.72
CA ALA A 43 5.97 4.70 13.35
C ALA A 43 4.96 3.65 13.82
N LEU A 44 4.39 3.82 15.02
CA LEU A 44 3.34 2.95 15.55
C LEU A 44 2.09 2.99 14.66
N ASP A 45 1.58 4.19 14.34
CA ASP A 45 0.39 4.36 13.47
C ASP A 45 0.60 3.69 12.10
N ILE A 46 1.77 3.91 11.47
CA ILE A 46 2.13 3.31 10.18
C ILE A 46 2.22 1.79 10.28
N THR A 47 2.90 1.27 11.31
CA THR A 47 3.07 -0.17 11.50
C THR A 47 1.73 -0.86 11.74
N LEU A 48 0.86 -0.24 12.55
CA LEU A 48 -0.49 -0.74 12.82
C LEU A 48 -1.33 -0.77 11.54
N CYS A 49 -1.27 0.28 10.73
CA CYS A 49 -1.94 0.32 9.42
C CYS A 49 -1.42 -0.78 8.49
N PHE A 50 -0.11 -1.01 8.42
CA PHE A 50 0.48 -2.03 7.56
C PHE A 50 0.09 -3.45 7.98
N VAL A 51 0.05 -3.72 9.29
CA VAL A 51 -0.43 -5.01 9.82
C VAL A 51 -1.90 -5.21 9.48
N ALA A 52 -2.74 -4.17 9.65
CA ALA A 52 -4.15 -4.23 9.33
C ALA A 52 -4.43 -4.48 7.84
N THR A 53 -3.70 -3.81 6.94
CA THR A 53 -3.85 -4.00 5.49
C THR A 53 -3.39 -5.38 5.04
N ILE A 54 -2.29 -5.92 5.58
CA ILE A 54 -1.85 -7.29 5.28
C ILE A 54 -2.86 -8.32 5.81
N ALA A 55 -3.31 -8.17 7.06
CA ALA A 55 -4.24 -9.12 7.67
C ALA A 55 -5.58 -9.15 6.90
N SER A 56 -6.12 -7.99 6.57
CA SER A 56 -7.35 -7.88 5.78
C SER A 56 -7.18 -8.40 4.35
N TYR A 57 -6.05 -8.12 3.69
CA TYR A 57 -5.74 -8.68 2.37
C TYR A 57 -5.69 -10.21 2.41
N ARG A 58 -5.03 -10.81 3.40
CA ARG A 58 -4.95 -12.27 3.56
C ARG A 58 -6.33 -12.90 3.77
N LEU A 59 -7.15 -12.27 4.60
CA LEU A 59 -8.52 -12.72 4.86
C LEU A 59 -9.39 -12.66 3.59
N LEU A 60 -9.32 -11.54 2.87
CA LEU A 60 -10.06 -11.34 1.62
C LEU A 60 -9.58 -12.29 0.53
N ALA A 61 -8.26 -12.49 0.40
CA ALA A 61 -7.70 -13.41 -0.57
C ALA A 61 -8.18 -14.84 -0.33
N TRP A 62 -8.23 -15.28 0.93
CA TRP A 62 -8.75 -16.60 1.27
C TRP A 62 -10.25 -16.76 0.93
N ALA A 63 -11.05 -15.71 1.09
CA ALA A 63 -12.50 -15.78 0.89
C ALA A 63 -12.95 -15.50 -0.56
N LEU A 64 -12.26 -14.64 -1.30
CA LEU A 64 -12.73 -14.08 -2.57
C LEU A 64 -11.85 -14.42 -3.77
N PHE A 65 -10.60 -14.83 -3.57
CA PHE A 65 -9.67 -15.05 -4.69
C PHE A 65 -9.75 -16.50 -5.18
N THR A 66 -10.92 -16.91 -5.65
CA THR A 66 -11.05 -18.09 -6.51
C THR A 66 -10.90 -17.62 -7.97
N PRO A 67 -9.83 -18.03 -8.68
CA PRO A 67 -9.65 -17.63 -10.07
C PRO A 67 -10.77 -18.22 -10.92
N THR A 68 -11.33 -17.40 -11.81
CA THR A 68 -12.30 -17.90 -12.80
C THR A 68 -11.55 -18.81 -13.77
N GLU A 69 -11.94 -20.08 -13.84
CA GLU A 69 -11.36 -21.00 -14.81
C GLU A 69 -11.85 -20.64 -16.22
N ARG A 70 -10.90 -20.49 -17.14
CA ARG A 70 -11.14 -20.29 -18.57
C ARG A 70 -10.29 -21.26 -19.36
N GLY A 71 -10.85 -21.77 -20.46
CA GLY A 71 -10.09 -22.54 -21.44
C GLY A 71 -9.11 -21.65 -22.21
N PHE A 72 -8.19 -22.31 -22.92
CA PHE A 72 -7.25 -21.69 -23.85
C PHE A 72 -7.35 -22.40 -25.20
N TYR A 73 -7.01 -21.68 -26.27
CA TYR A 73 -6.98 -22.26 -27.61
C TYR A 73 -5.58 -22.79 -27.90
N CYS A 74 -5.53 -23.92 -28.61
CA CYS A 74 -4.28 -24.54 -28.98
C CYS A 74 -3.49 -23.70 -29.99
N ASP A 75 -4.18 -22.98 -30.90
CA ASP A 75 -3.55 -22.11 -31.90
C ASP A 75 -3.15 -20.71 -31.35
N ASP A 76 -3.35 -20.44 -30.05
CA ASP A 76 -3.00 -19.15 -29.48
C ASP A 76 -1.47 -19.03 -29.27
N GLU A 77 -0.80 -18.32 -30.18
CA GLU A 77 0.63 -18.02 -30.05
C GLU A 77 0.92 -17.07 -28.87
N SER A 78 -0.07 -16.28 -28.43
CA SER A 78 0.15 -15.26 -27.41
C SER A 78 0.45 -15.83 -26.02
N ILE A 79 0.23 -17.13 -25.79
CA ILE A 79 0.49 -17.84 -24.53
C ILE A 79 1.75 -18.74 -24.55
N ARG A 80 2.52 -18.69 -25.65
CA ARG A 80 3.71 -19.53 -25.90
C ARG A 80 5.04 -18.80 -25.73
N GLU A 81 5.03 -17.60 -25.15
CA GLU A 81 6.24 -16.83 -24.92
C GLU A 81 7.17 -17.52 -23.91
N GLU A 82 8.48 -17.41 -24.13
CA GLU A 82 9.48 -17.98 -23.22
C GLU A 82 9.44 -17.31 -21.85
N PHE A 83 9.67 -18.09 -20.79
CA PHE A 83 9.80 -17.51 -19.46
C PHE A 83 11.09 -16.72 -19.32
N LYS A 84 10.95 -15.44 -18.97
CA LYS A 84 12.05 -14.58 -18.56
C LYS A 84 11.92 -14.29 -17.07
N GLU A 85 13.00 -14.54 -16.34
CA GLU A 85 13.05 -14.19 -14.92
C GLU A 85 12.96 -12.68 -14.72
N ASN A 86 12.31 -12.28 -13.62
CA ASN A 86 12.13 -10.87 -13.30
C ASN A 86 13.49 -10.21 -13.01
N THR A 87 13.87 -9.23 -13.83
CA THR A 87 15.10 -8.44 -13.64
C THR A 87 15.04 -7.58 -12.36
N VAL A 88 13.84 -7.16 -11.97
CA VAL A 88 13.60 -6.40 -10.73
C VAL A 88 12.77 -7.25 -9.78
N PRO A 89 13.27 -7.53 -8.56
CA PRO A 89 12.51 -8.32 -7.60
C PRO A 89 11.30 -7.54 -7.09
N THR A 90 10.19 -8.26 -6.88
CA THR A 90 8.90 -7.68 -6.45
C THR A 90 9.03 -6.89 -5.15
N LEU A 91 9.89 -7.34 -4.24
CA LEU A 91 10.14 -6.65 -2.97
C LEU A 91 10.72 -5.25 -3.18
N THR A 92 11.59 -5.06 -4.17
CA THR A 92 12.17 -3.75 -4.50
C THR A 92 11.14 -2.82 -5.10
N LEU A 93 10.27 -3.32 -6.00
CA LEU A 93 9.16 -2.55 -6.54
C LEU A 93 8.21 -2.07 -5.43
N LEU A 94 7.86 -2.96 -4.50
CA LEU A 94 7.02 -2.62 -3.35
C LEU A 94 7.73 -1.59 -2.45
N GLY A 95 9.01 -1.79 -2.16
CA GLY A 95 9.82 -0.88 -1.36
C GLY A 95 9.86 0.54 -1.93
N ILE A 96 10.09 0.68 -3.24
CA ILE A 96 10.12 1.97 -3.93
C ILE A 96 8.72 2.63 -3.90
N THR A 97 7.66 1.85 -4.12
CA THR A 97 6.28 2.34 -4.15
C THR A 97 5.81 2.84 -2.78
N LEU A 98 6.31 2.27 -1.69
CA LEU A 98 6.00 2.73 -0.33
C LEU A 98 6.91 3.87 0.12
N ALA A 99 8.23 3.75 -0.11
CA ALA A 99 9.20 4.72 0.35
C ALA A 99 9.16 6.03 -0.45
N GLY A 100 8.92 5.97 -1.77
CA GLY A 100 8.90 7.15 -2.63
C GLY A 100 7.90 8.22 -2.16
N PRO A 101 6.60 7.90 -2.04
CA PRO A 101 5.59 8.82 -1.55
C PRO A 101 5.85 9.33 -0.14
N PHE A 102 6.39 8.49 0.75
CA PHE A 102 6.79 8.92 2.09
C PHE A 102 7.78 10.08 2.06
N PHE A 103 8.87 9.95 1.29
CA PHE A 103 9.87 11.02 1.17
C PHE A 103 9.28 12.27 0.49
N ILE A 104 8.46 12.10 -0.54
CA ILE A 104 7.80 13.21 -1.23
C ILE A 104 6.91 14.00 -0.25
N ILE A 105 6.12 13.32 0.58
CA ILE A 105 5.24 13.97 1.58
C ILE A 105 6.06 14.75 2.59
N VAL A 106 7.14 14.16 3.12
CA VAL A 106 8.02 14.82 4.09
C VAL A 106 8.65 16.08 3.49
N ILE A 107 9.20 15.98 2.28
CA ILE A 107 9.82 17.10 1.58
C ILE A 107 8.79 18.19 1.26
N ALA A 108 7.61 17.82 0.76
CA ALA A 108 6.54 18.76 0.43
C ALA A 108 6.03 19.53 1.66
N ASN A 109 5.84 18.83 2.78
CA ASN A 109 5.45 19.46 4.04
C ASN A 109 6.54 20.39 4.57
N PHE A 110 7.81 19.99 4.46
CA PHE A 110 8.95 20.82 4.85
C PHE A 110 9.02 22.12 4.03
N ILE A 111 8.91 22.04 2.70
CA ILE A 111 8.91 23.22 1.81
C ILE A 111 7.73 24.15 2.14
N THR A 112 6.54 23.58 2.38
CA THR A 112 5.33 24.36 2.69
C THR A 112 5.49 25.15 4.00
N LYS A 113 6.04 24.51 5.04
CA LYS A 113 6.25 25.16 6.35
C LYS A 113 7.38 26.19 6.32
N MET A 114 8.44 25.93 5.57
CA MET A 114 9.49 26.92 5.30
C MET A 114 8.93 28.20 4.67
N ARG A 115 8.02 28.06 3.69
CA ARG A 115 7.35 29.21 3.05
C ARG A 115 6.43 29.98 4.00
N GLN A 116 5.78 29.29 4.93
CA GLN A 116 4.85 29.91 5.89
C GLN A 116 5.55 30.57 7.09
N GLN A 117 6.88 30.46 7.22
CA GLN A 117 7.66 30.90 8.38
C GLN A 117 7.16 30.37 9.74
N ASN A 118 6.31 29.34 9.72
CA ASN A 118 5.76 28.71 10.91
C ASN A 118 6.32 27.29 11.02
N MET A 119 7.29 27.10 11.92
CA MET A 119 7.95 25.80 12.15
C MET A 119 7.34 25.06 13.33
N GLU A 120 6.02 24.90 13.32
CA GLU A 120 5.34 23.97 14.22
C GLU A 120 5.57 22.53 13.77
N LEU A 121 6.61 21.94 14.37
CA LEU A 121 7.08 20.60 14.07
C LEU A 121 6.01 19.54 14.36
N ALA A 122 5.24 19.73 15.44
CA ALA A 122 4.16 18.85 15.86
C ALA A 122 3.07 18.70 14.77
N GLU A 123 2.52 19.83 14.32
CA GLU A 123 1.48 19.89 13.29
C GLU A 123 1.98 19.29 11.96
N THR A 124 3.24 19.55 11.62
CA THR A 124 3.90 19.01 10.41
C THR A 124 3.98 17.50 10.45
N PHE A 125 4.33 16.91 11.60
CA PHE A 125 4.34 15.45 11.77
C PHE A 125 2.94 14.87 11.68
N ASN A 126 1.93 15.46 12.35
CA ASN A 126 0.56 14.95 12.28
C ASN A 126 0.02 14.94 10.84
N ARG A 127 0.21 16.06 10.13
CA ARG A 127 -0.23 16.19 8.74
C ARG A 127 0.48 15.20 7.82
N SER A 128 1.78 15.00 8.00
CA SER A 128 2.55 14.03 7.21
C SER A 128 2.06 12.60 7.46
N THR A 129 1.84 12.22 8.73
CA THR A 129 1.29 10.91 9.09
C THR A 129 -0.09 10.71 8.47
N PHE A 130 -0.98 11.69 8.57
CA PHE A 130 -2.33 11.57 8.03
C PHE A 130 -2.35 11.38 6.51
N VAL A 131 -1.62 12.23 5.77
CA VAL A 131 -1.53 12.12 4.30
C VAL A 131 -0.92 10.78 3.88
N TYR A 132 0.06 10.28 4.63
CA TYR A 132 0.66 8.98 4.33
C TYR A 132 -0.29 7.80 4.63
N LEU A 133 -1.08 7.87 5.71
CA LEU A 133 -2.09 6.86 6.01
C LEU A 133 -3.20 6.83 4.95
N ASP A 134 -3.62 7.99 4.45
CA ASP A 134 -4.59 8.10 3.35
C ASP A 134 -4.02 7.46 2.06
N TYR A 135 -2.75 7.74 1.74
CA TYR A 135 -2.05 7.07 0.65
C TYR A 135 -2.03 5.54 0.82
N LEU A 136 -1.71 5.02 2.02
CA LEU A 136 -1.71 3.58 2.27
C LEU A 136 -3.09 2.95 2.09
N ALA A 137 -4.14 3.63 2.55
CA ALA A 137 -5.52 3.16 2.37
C ALA A 137 -5.91 3.12 0.89
N ALA A 138 -5.59 4.18 0.13
CA ALA A 138 -5.83 4.23 -1.31
C ALA A 138 -5.04 3.17 -2.08
N PHE A 139 -3.77 2.96 -1.72
CA PHE A 139 -2.92 1.92 -2.30
C PHE A 139 -3.48 0.52 -2.05
N TRP A 140 -3.95 0.25 -0.82
CA TRP A 140 -4.57 -1.03 -0.48
C TRP A 140 -5.86 -1.28 -1.26
N LEU A 141 -6.76 -0.27 -1.32
CA LEU A 141 -8.01 -0.37 -2.06
C LEU A 141 -7.80 -0.60 -3.57
N THR A 142 -6.85 0.11 -4.17
CA THR A 142 -6.54 -0.05 -5.60
C THR A 142 -5.92 -1.41 -5.88
N THR A 143 -4.99 -1.88 -5.03
CA THR A 143 -4.37 -3.21 -5.16
C THR A 143 -5.43 -4.31 -5.09
N LEU A 144 -6.30 -4.27 -4.07
CA LEU A 144 -7.41 -5.22 -3.96
C LEU A 144 -8.33 -5.20 -5.16
N SER A 145 -8.72 -4.00 -5.62
CA SER A 145 -9.62 -3.85 -6.77
C SER A 145 -9.00 -4.48 -8.02
N ILE A 146 -7.72 -4.23 -8.26
CA ILE A 146 -6.99 -4.78 -9.40
C ILE A 146 -6.92 -6.31 -9.30
N ASP A 147 -6.62 -6.86 -8.13
CA ASP A 147 -6.50 -8.31 -7.97
C ASP A 147 -7.84 -9.03 -8.10
N ILE A 148 -8.91 -8.43 -7.57
CA ILE A 148 -10.29 -8.89 -7.80
C ILE A 148 -10.60 -8.90 -9.30
N ILE A 149 -10.31 -7.81 -10.01
CA ILE A 149 -10.53 -7.71 -11.46
C ILE A 149 -9.71 -8.77 -12.21
N LYS A 150 -8.46 -9.04 -11.82
CA LYS A 150 -7.64 -10.10 -12.44
C LYS A 150 -8.27 -11.48 -12.24
N CYS A 151 -8.76 -11.79 -11.04
CA CYS A 151 -9.45 -13.06 -10.75
C CYS A 151 -10.74 -13.22 -11.56
N PHE A 152 -11.48 -12.12 -11.77
CA PHE A 152 -12.70 -12.12 -12.59
C PHE A 152 -12.42 -12.22 -14.10
N VAL A 153 -11.43 -11.49 -14.60
CA VAL A 153 -11.08 -11.50 -16.03
C VAL A 153 -10.44 -12.84 -16.42
N GLY A 154 -9.61 -13.42 -15.53
CA GLY A 154 -9.04 -14.76 -15.70
C GLY A 154 -8.20 -14.92 -16.97
N ARG A 155 -7.59 -13.85 -17.49
CA ARG A 155 -6.77 -13.93 -18.72
C ARG A 155 -5.44 -14.64 -18.43
N THR A 156 -5.09 -15.58 -19.30
CA THR A 156 -3.81 -16.30 -19.29
C THR A 156 -2.63 -15.35 -19.53
N ARG A 157 -1.48 -15.65 -18.92
CA ARG A 157 -0.24 -14.89 -19.11
C ARG A 157 0.45 -15.33 -20.39
N PRO A 158 1.24 -14.46 -21.05
CA PRO A 158 1.88 -14.84 -22.30
C PRO A 158 2.86 -16.01 -22.23
N ASN A 159 3.40 -16.26 -21.04
CA ASN A 159 4.32 -17.37 -20.76
C ASN A 159 3.63 -18.54 -20.05
N PHE A 160 2.32 -18.67 -20.20
CA PHE A 160 1.52 -19.66 -19.46
C PHE A 160 1.95 -21.09 -19.76
N ILE A 161 2.19 -21.44 -21.03
CA ILE A 161 2.61 -22.80 -21.41
C ILE A 161 4.00 -23.14 -20.87
N ALA A 162 4.94 -22.19 -20.94
CA ALA A 162 6.29 -22.37 -20.39
C ALA A 162 6.29 -22.54 -18.86
N MET A 163 5.33 -21.94 -18.17
CA MET A 163 5.21 -21.97 -16.71
C MET A 163 4.48 -23.19 -16.17
N CYS A 164 3.30 -23.48 -16.73
CA CYS A 164 2.43 -24.54 -16.25
C CYS A 164 2.79 -25.91 -16.82
N ALA A 165 3.50 -25.95 -17.97
CA ALA A 165 3.94 -27.17 -18.67
C ALA A 165 2.93 -28.33 -18.55
N PRO A 166 1.71 -28.18 -19.10
CA PRO A 166 0.69 -29.21 -18.95
C PRO A 166 1.18 -30.53 -19.54
N GLN A 167 1.12 -31.60 -18.74
CA GLN A 167 1.71 -32.90 -19.07
C GLN A 167 1.16 -33.53 -20.35
N GLU A 168 -0.04 -33.09 -20.78
CA GLU A 168 -0.74 -33.59 -21.96
C GLU A 168 -1.07 -32.47 -22.95
N PHE A 169 -0.28 -31.39 -23.02
CA PHE A 169 -0.56 -30.27 -23.94
C PHE A 169 -0.77 -30.72 -25.39
N ASN A 170 0.11 -31.58 -25.88
CA ASN A 170 0.05 -32.09 -27.25
C ASN A 170 -1.17 -33.00 -27.46
N ASP A 171 -1.48 -33.85 -26.50
CA ASP A 171 -2.61 -34.79 -26.61
C ASP A 171 -3.95 -34.03 -26.55
N ILE A 172 -4.09 -33.07 -25.64
CA ILE A 172 -5.26 -32.18 -25.52
C ILE A 172 -5.49 -31.41 -26.83
N CYS A 173 -4.42 -30.88 -27.43
CA CYS A 173 -4.50 -30.09 -28.66
C CYS A 173 -4.70 -30.91 -29.94
N ILE A 174 -4.37 -32.20 -29.91
CA ILE A 174 -4.69 -33.14 -31.00
C ILE A 174 -6.17 -33.55 -30.92
N GLU A 175 -6.70 -33.73 -29.70
CA GLU A 175 -8.08 -34.15 -29.48
C GLU A 175 -9.09 -33.01 -29.67
N HIS A 176 -8.72 -31.78 -29.32
CA HIS A 176 -9.56 -30.58 -29.44
C HIS A 176 -8.79 -29.42 -30.11
N PRO A 177 -8.72 -29.41 -31.46
CA PRO A 177 -7.99 -28.38 -32.21
C PRO A 177 -8.69 -27.01 -32.27
N GLU A 178 -9.99 -26.92 -31.93
CA GLU A 178 -10.82 -25.71 -32.01
C GLU A 178 -11.46 -25.32 -30.67
#